data_AF-A0A382JAI3-F1
#
_entry.id   AF-A0A382JAI3-F1
#
_cell.length_a   1.000
_cell.length_b   1.000
_cell.length_c   1.000
_cell.angle_alpha   90.00
_cell.angle_beta   90.00
_cell.angle_gamma   90.00
#
_symmetry.space_group_name_H-M   'P 1'
#
loop_
_entity.id
_entity.type
_entity.pdbx_description
1 polymer ?
#
loop_
_entity_poly.entity_id
_entity_poly.type
_entity_poly.pdbx_seq_one_letter_code
_entity_poly.pdbx_strand_id
1 'polypeptide(L)'
;MDNCYFLSLFSIKLFNQIRKAFFNKSFLLVFVFTFVQISFVSAQNCSEGDVKAGEKYGYDAEKAYQYGLDIQDRIRNKDLDGLMLMVDDSYQGPRKGYVKNTSFSELFSDEWVSRALKYKPGCKPFRGRFHVGEISYQSPWNIKDHYKISSIRGYTKEIFEVFPKGWVFKNNILSPQCFPRKWMSSDNFEAIADHFSIKDNTFYTQPGLFYGKPIDKFSPVPATWNKSQTVKIAEDVMSCMKSNDDISVNEKGAVTTKSEDGLILTYQVLADIPVDHAKVLSINLQRECMLSHLLKIGSDGGGSMGYSWSYWIYGLFKFGAEEYYMLPLREFSSENKAREYV
;
A
#
# COMPACT_ATOMS: atom_id res chain seq x y z
N MET A 1 47.91 -53.55 -1.03
CA MET A 1 48.75 -53.08 -2.14
C MET A 1 48.29 -51.65 -2.46
N ASP A 2 48.36 -50.75 -1.49
CA ASP A 2 49.53 -49.95 -1.06
C ASP A 2 49.50 -48.63 -1.87
N ASN A 3 49.63 -47.42 -1.33
CA ASN A 3 50.09 -46.99 -0.02
C ASN A 3 49.55 -45.57 0.26
N CYS A 4 49.12 -45.36 1.50
CA CYS A 4 49.06 -44.06 2.18
C CYS A 4 50.49 -43.51 2.38
N TYR A 5 50.58 -42.30 2.97
CA TYR A 5 51.79 -41.61 3.48
C TYR A 5 52.45 -40.60 2.54
N PHE A 6 51.92 -39.37 2.48
CA PHE A 6 52.74 -38.18 2.20
C PHE A 6 52.13 -36.90 2.84
N LEU A 7 51.81 -36.95 4.13
CA LEU A 7 51.43 -35.77 4.93
C LEU A 7 51.99 -35.90 6.35
N SER A 8 53.31 -35.70 6.54
CA SER A 8 53.88 -35.56 7.89
C SER A 8 55.24 -34.86 8.01
N LEU A 9 55.80 -34.24 6.97
CA LEU A 9 57.18 -33.71 7.03
C LEU A 9 57.36 -32.20 6.87
N PHE A 10 56.28 -31.41 6.73
CA PHE A 10 56.38 -29.95 6.62
C PHE A 10 56.09 -29.16 7.91
N SER A 11 55.67 -29.81 9.00
CA SER A 11 55.25 -29.10 10.24
C SER A 11 56.31 -29.07 11.36
N ILE A 12 57.46 -29.75 11.21
CA ILE A 12 58.45 -29.88 12.31
C ILE A 12 59.67 -28.95 12.15
N LYS A 13 59.93 -28.41 10.95
CA LYS A 13 61.08 -27.50 10.70
C LYS A 13 60.79 -26.03 11.03
N LEU A 14 59.53 -25.60 11.07
CA LEU A 14 59.17 -24.21 11.42
C LEU A 14 59.09 -23.99 12.96
N PHE A 15 58.79 -25.04 13.72
CA PHE A 15 58.66 -24.97 15.19
C PHE A 15 60.01 -24.91 15.92
N ASN A 16 61.10 -25.37 15.28
CA ASN A 16 62.45 -25.41 15.88
C ASN A 16 63.31 -24.16 15.61
N GLN A 17 62.89 -23.25 14.73
CA GLN A 17 63.56 -21.93 14.57
C GLN A 17 63.03 -20.88 15.55
N ILE A 18 61.78 -20.98 16.01
CA ILE A 18 61.19 -20.03 16.97
C ILE A 18 61.66 -20.31 18.41
N ARG A 19 62.07 -21.55 18.71
CA ARG A 19 62.48 -21.97 20.05
C ARG A 19 63.89 -21.52 20.48
N LYS A 20 64.70 -20.98 19.56
CA LYS A 20 66.09 -20.51 19.84
C LYS A 20 66.24 -19.01 20.03
N ALA A 21 65.17 -18.22 19.92
CA ALA A 21 65.21 -16.77 20.14
C ALA A 21 64.79 -16.34 21.57
N PHE A 22 64.35 -17.26 22.42
CA PHE A 22 63.84 -16.95 23.77
C PHE A 22 64.58 -17.72 24.86
N PHE A 23 65.88 -17.49 25.00
CA PHE A 23 66.63 -17.86 26.20
C PHE A 23 67.91 -17.04 26.26
N ASN A 24 67.86 -15.83 26.83
CA ASN A 24 68.73 -15.45 27.95
C ASN A 24 68.56 -13.98 28.37
N LYS A 25 68.71 -13.77 29.68
CA LYS A 25 68.92 -12.50 30.41
C LYS A 25 67.69 -11.69 30.81
N SER A 26 67.28 -11.95 32.06
CA SER A 26 66.96 -10.97 33.10
C SER A 26 66.50 -9.59 32.64
N PHE A 27 65.18 -9.37 32.66
CA PHE A 27 64.62 -8.08 33.07
C PHE A 27 63.28 -8.35 33.75
N LEU A 28 63.26 -8.18 35.08
CA LEU A 28 62.06 -8.22 35.89
C LEU A 28 61.29 -6.93 35.62
N LEU A 29 60.49 -6.91 34.54
CA LEU A 29 59.63 -5.78 34.18
C LEU A 29 58.24 -6.08 34.74
N VAL A 30 57.95 -5.48 35.91
CA VAL A 30 56.62 -5.46 36.51
C VAL A 30 55.70 -4.69 35.56
N PHE A 31 55.03 -5.40 34.66
CA PHE A 31 53.91 -4.87 33.89
C PHE A 31 52.71 -4.74 34.83
N VAL A 32 52.57 -3.58 35.45
CA VAL A 32 51.28 -3.12 35.97
C VAL A 32 50.36 -2.99 34.76
N PHE A 33 49.61 -4.03 34.44
CA PHE A 33 48.44 -3.92 33.57
C PHE A 33 47.41 -3.06 34.31
N THR A 34 47.55 -1.74 34.20
CA THR A 34 46.40 -0.86 34.38
C THR A 34 45.40 -1.25 33.30
N PHE A 35 44.43 -2.08 33.68
CA PHE A 35 43.15 -2.18 32.98
C PHE A 35 42.54 -0.78 32.98
N VAL A 36 42.90 0.03 31.98
CA VAL A 36 42.07 1.15 31.58
C VAL A 36 40.84 0.48 31.00
N GLN A 37 39.81 0.32 31.84
CA GLN A 37 38.46 0.11 31.37
C GLN A 37 38.13 1.34 30.53
N ILE A 38 38.41 1.25 29.23
CA ILE A 38 37.79 2.13 28.26
C ILE A 38 36.33 1.68 28.27
N SER A 39 35.55 2.26 29.18
CA SER A 39 34.11 2.28 29.04
C SER A 39 33.87 2.92 27.68
N PHE A 40 33.61 2.11 26.66
CA PHE A 40 32.92 2.57 25.47
C PHE A 40 31.56 3.06 25.96
N VAL A 41 31.50 4.32 26.40
CA VAL A 41 30.25 5.04 26.49
C VAL A 41 29.84 5.19 25.03
N SER A 42 29.00 4.27 24.54
CA SER A 42 28.27 4.50 23.31
C SER A 42 27.55 5.83 23.52
N ALA A 43 28.01 6.87 22.83
CA ALA A 43 27.36 8.16 22.85
C ALA A 43 25.92 7.93 22.35
N GLN A 44 24.95 7.97 23.25
CA GLN A 44 23.55 7.89 22.89
C GLN A 44 23.21 9.14 22.08
N ASN A 45 22.60 8.97 20.91
CA ASN A 45 22.18 10.09 20.08
C ASN A 45 20.92 10.76 20.64
N CYS A 46 20.15 9.99 21.41
CA CYS A 46 18.94 10.41 22.08
C CYS A 46 19.17 10.72 23.56
N SER A 47 18.43 11.69 24.10
CA SER A 47 18.50 12.02 25.52
C SER A 47 17.82 10.96 26.38
N GLU A 48 18.16 10.88 27.67
CA GLU A 48 17.44 10.03 28.63
C GLU A 48 15.93 10.30 28.64
N GLY A 49 15.53 11.56 28.44
CA GLY A 49 14.12 11.94 28.35
C GLY A 49 13.43 11.40 27.10
N ASP A 50 14.16 11.21 25.99
CA ASP A 50 13.64 10.56 24.79
C ASP A 50 13.48 9.06 25.01
N VAL A 51 14.46 8.43 25.65
CA VAL A 51 14.42 6.99 25.99
C VAL A 51 13.23 6.69 26.91
N LYS A 52 13.04 7.45 28.00
CA LYS A 52 11.90 7.31 28.91
C LYS A 52 10.56 7.53 28.21
N ALA A 53 10.49 8.47 27.27
CA ALA A 53 9.29 8.66 26.46
C ALA A 53 9.03 7.46 25.55
N GLY A 54 10.07 6.92 24.91
CA GLY A 54 10.01 5.69 24.12
C GLY A 54 9.46 4.50 24.91
N GLU A 55 9.97 4.27 26.13
CA GLU A 55 9.50 3.21 27.02
C GLU A 55 8.00 3.34 27.32
N LYS A 56 7.55 4.55 27.62
CA LYS A 56 6.14 4.88 27.94
C LYS A 56 5.21 4.73 26.73
N TYR A 57 5.64 5.17 25.55
CA TYR A 57 4.79 5.24 24.36
C TYR A 57 5.02 4.08 23.38
N GLY A 58 5.91 3.15 23.69
CA GLY A 58 6.09 1.90 22.96
C GLY A 58 6.98 1.99 21.72
N TYR A 59 8.05 2.79 21.76
CA TYR A 59 9.05 2.85 20.68
C TYR A 59 10.48 2.92 21.24
N ASP A 60 11.48 2.51 20.46
CA ASP A 60 12.90 2.67 20.79
C ASP A 60 13.46 3.94 20.14
N ALA A 61 13.79 4.95 20.96
CA ALA A 61 14.24 6.25 20.48
C ALA A 61 15.54 6.18 19.66
N GLU A 62 16.49 5.36 20.09
CA GLU A 62 17.80 5.23 19.43
C GLU A 62 17.65 4.46 18.11
N LYS A 63 16.88 3.37 18.09
CA LYS A 63 16.59 2.64 16.85
C LYS A 63 15.81 3.49 15.85
N ALA A 64 14.88 4.33 16.31
CA ALA A 64 14.19 5.26 15.42
C ALA A 64 15.15 6.27 14.78
N TYR A 65 16.11 6.79 15.56
CA TYR A 65 17.14 7.70 15.06
C TYR A 65 18.05 7.01 14.03
N GLN A 66 18.57 5.82 14.37
CA GLN A 66 19.41 5.03 13.47
C GLN A 66 18.67 4.65 12.19
N TYR A 67 17.40 4.26 12.27
CA TYR A 67 16.60 3.97 11.09
C TYR A 67 16.46 5.18 10.16
N GLY A 68 16.34 6.39 10.73
CA GLY A 68 16.34 7.63 9.97
C GLY A 68 17.69 7.90 9.28
N LEU A 69 18.81 7.61 9.94
CA LEU A 69 20.13 7.67 9.31
C LEU A 69 20.25 6.66 8.17
N ASP A 70 19.78 5.43 8.37
CA ASP A 70 19.82 4.43 7.31
C ASP A 70 18.99 4.87 6.08
N ILE A 71 17.83 5.53 6.27
CA ILE A 71 17.08 6.14 5.17
C ILE A 71 17.95 7.15 4.41
N GLN A 72 18.64 8.05 5.13
CA GLN A 72 19.53 9.04 4.52
C GLN A 72 20.68 8.38 3.76
N ASP A 73 21.21 7.27 4.26
CA ASP A 73 22.27 6.52 3.60
C ASP A 73 21.81 5.94 2.27
N ARG A 74 20.60 5.34 2.20
CA ARG A 74 20.02 4.89 0.92
C ARG A 74 19.82 6.06 -0.04
N ILE A 75 19.32 7.20 0.45
CA ILE A 75 19.14 8.42 -0.37
C ILE A 75 20.49 8.92 -0.91
N ARG A 76 21.52 8.98 -0.06
CA ARG A 76 22.87 9.44 -0.45
C ARG A 76 23.48 8.54 -1.52
N ASN A 77 23.26 7.23 -1.40
CA ASN A 77 23.75 6.23 -2.34
C ASN A 77 22.85 6.04 -3.56
N LYS A 78 21.73 6.79 -3.65
CA LYS A 78 20.69 6.62 -4.68
C LYS A 78 20.17 5.16 -4.76
N ASP A 79 20.17 4.47 -3.64
CA ASP A 79 19.74 3.06 -3.50
C ASP A 79 18.21 2.99 -3.42
N LEU A 80 17.58 3.01 -4.59
CA LEU A 80 16.13 2.99 -4.72
C LEU A 80 15.53 1.65 -4.26
N ASP A 81 16.14 0.53 -4.64
CA ASP A 81 15.67 -0.81 -4.24
C ASP A 81 15.77 -1.00 -2.72
N GLY A 82 16.90 -0.61 -2.12
CA GLY A 82 17.08 -0.64 -0.67
C GLY A 82 16.06 0.24 0.05
N LEU A 83 15.74 1.42 -0.48
CA LEU A 83 14.70 2.28 0.07
C LEU A 83 13.31 1.63 -0.03
N MET A 84 13.01 0.95 -1.14
CA MET A 84 11.73 0.25 -1.32
C MET A 84 11.58 -1.01 -0.46
N LEU A 85 12.66 -1.65 -0.03
CA LEU A 85 12.61 -2.76 0.94
C LEU A 85 12.21 -2.29 2.35
N MET A 86 12.33 -0.98 2.63
CA MET A 86 11.98 -0.39 3.92
C MET A 86 10.50 -0.06 4.08
N VAL A 87 9.71 -0.07 3.00
CA VAL A 87 8.30 0.35 3.04
C VAL A 87 7.39 -0.69 3.69
N ASP A 88 6.33 -0.22 4.34
CA ASP A 88 5.24 -1.04 4.86
C ASP A 88 4.27 -1.52 3.74
N ASP A 89 3.40 -2.47 4.04
CA ASP A 89 2.34 -2.93 3.12
C ASP A 89 1.21 -1.92 2.94
N SER A 90 0.99 -1.04 3.93
CA SER A 90 0.02 0.07 3.89
C SER A 90 0.61 1.39 3.39
N TYR A 91 1.85 1.35 2.91
CA TYR A 91 2.65 2.48 2.49
C TYR A 91 1.97 3.40 1.45
N GLN A 92 2.16 4.71 1.62
CA GLN A 92 1.71 5.74 0.70
C GLN A 92 2.89 6.43 0.00
N GLY A 93 3.09 6.17 -1.28
CA GLY A 93 4.11 6.83 -2.10
C GLY A 93 4.15 6.27 -3.53
N PRO A 94 5.28 6.31 -4.25
CA PRO A 94 5.40 5.73 -5.58
C PRO A 94 4.94 4.27 -5.61
N ARG A 95 4.21 3.90 -6.66
CA ARG A 95 3.77 2.53 -6.88
C ARG A 95 4.99 1.62 -7.10
N LYS A 96 5.01 0.44 -6.48
CA LYS A 96 6.15 -0.49 -6.55
C LYS A 96 6.50 -0.86 -8.00
N GLY A 97 5.51 -1.13 -8.86
CA GLY A 97 5.74 -1.40 -10.28
C GLY A 97 6.33 -0.21 -11.05
N TYR A 98 5.94 1.03 -10.73
CA TYR A 98 6.52 2.23 -11.33
C TYR A 98 7.99 2.40 -10.96
N VAL A 99 8.33 2.16 -9.68
CA VAL A 99 9.70 2.28 -9.18
C VAL A 99 10.66 1.32 -9.88
N LYS A 100 10.23 0.10 -10.24
CA LYS A 100 11.07 -0.88 -10.94
C LYS A 100 11.59 -0.40 -12.30
N ASN A 101 10.86 0.51 -12.94
CA ASN A 101 11.18 1.03 -14.28
C ASN A 101 11.63 2.48 -14.25
N THR A 102 11.93 3.02 -13.06
CA THR A 102 12.31 4.43 -12.87
C THR A 102 13.63 4.50 -12.11
N SER A 103 14.51 5.43 -12.50
CA SER A 103 15.74 5.68 -11.75
C SER A 103 15.49 6.57 -10.52
N PHE A 104 16.40 6.53 -9.55
CA PHE A 104 16.30 7.36 -8.35
C PHE A 104 16.19 8.85 -8.68
N SER A 105 16.98 9.33 -9.66
CA SER A 105 17.03 10.75 -10.03
C SER A 105 15.83 11.21 -10.88
N GLU A 106 15.11 10.30 -11.54
CA GLU A 106 13.82 10.64 -12.17
C GLU A 106 12.72 10.80 -11.12
N LEU A 107 12.77 9.98 -10.06
CA LEU A 107 11.76 9.94 -9.02
C LEU A 107 11.92 11.07 -7.98
N PHE A 108 13.16 11.44 -7.67
CA PHE A 108 13.49 12.40 -6.63
C PHE A 108 14.37 13.54 -7.16
N SER A 109 13.88 14.78 -7.07
CA SER A 109 14.64 15.97 -7.47
C SER A 109 15.81 16.25 -6.52
N ASP A 110 16.81 16.99 -6.99
CA ASP A 110 17.95 17.40 -6.16
C ASP A 110 17.52 18.20 -4.92
N GLU A 111 16.47 19.02 -5.04
CA GLU A 111 15.90 19.73 -3.90
C GLU A 111 15.30 18.76 -2.88
N TRP A 112 14.57 17.74 -3.35
CA TRP A 112 14.01 16.70 -2.49
C TRP A 112 15.13 15.97 -1.74
N VAL A 113 16.18 15.57 -2.45
CA VAL A 113 17.35 14.88 -1.88
C VAL A 113 18.05 15.76 -0.85
N SER A 114 18.30 17.04 -1.18
CA SER A 114 18.91 18.02 -0.27
C SER A 114 18.09 18.19 1.01
N ARG A 115 16.75 18.28 0.92
CA ARG A 115 15.88 18.38 2.10
C ARG A 115 15.96 17.13 2.96
N ALA A 116 15.95 15.94 2.35
CA ALA A 116 16.09 14.69 3.08
C ALA A 116 17.45 14.55 3.79
N LEU A 117 18.56 14.91 3.13
CA LEU A 117 19.91 14.80 3.69
C LEU A 117 20.25 15.88 4.73
N LYS A 118 19.61 17.06 4.67
CA LYS A 118 19.76 18.11 5.69
C LYS A 118 18.91 17.87 6.94
N TYR A 119 17.87 17.04 6.83
CA TYR A 119 16.97 16.76 7.94
C TYR A 119 17.70 15.94 9.01
N LYS A 120 17.75 16.41 10.25
CA LYS A 120 18.28 15.60 11.36
C LYS A 120 17.18 14.65 11.84
N PRO A 121 17.37 13.31 11.77
CA PRO A 121 16.39 12.36 12.32
C PRO A 121 16.08 12.68 13.79
N GLY A 122 14.81 12.55 14.16
CA GLY A 122 14.35 12.83 15.53
C GLY A 122 14.37 11.58 16.41
N CYS A 123 14.60 11.78 17.71
CA CYS A 123 14.45 10.74 18.74
C CYS A 123 13.02 10.62 19.30
N LYS A 124 12.11 11.51 18.87
CA LYS A 124 10.71 11.55 19.27
C LYS A 124 9.81 11.66 18.04
N PRO A 125 8.69 10.92 18.01
CA PRO A 125 7.75 11.03 16.90
C PRO A 125 6.94 12.34 17.00
N PHE A 126 6.69 12.95 15.85
CA PHE A 126 5.68 13.99 15.70
C PHE A 126 4.35 13.35 15.30
N ARG A 127 3.30 13.53 16.10
CA ARG A 127 1.97 12.94 15.87
C ARG A 127 2.02 11.43 15.57
N GLY A 128 2.89 10.71 16.28
CA GLY A 128 3.06 9.26 16.14
C GLY A 128 3.95 8.81 14.98
N ARG A 129 4.62 9.72 14.27
CA ARG A 129 5.53 9.38 13.16
C ARG A 129 6.90 10.04 13.29
N PHE A 130 7.92 9.35 12.82
CA PHE A 130 9.26 9.90 12.62
C PHE A 130 9.42 10.34 11.17
N HIS A 131 10.38 11.21 10.92
CA HIS A 131 10.53 11.87 9.63
C HIS A 131 12.00 11.94 9.19
N VAL A 132 12.19 11.88 7.87
CA VAL A 132 13.41 12.28 7.16
C VAL A 132 12.97 13.06 5.93
N GLY A 133 12.99 14.39 6.01
CA GLY A 133 12.44 15.25 4.97
C GLY A 133 10.96 14.92 4.69
N GLU A 134 10.67 14.50 3.46
CA GLU A 134 9.33 14.11 2.99
C GLU A 134 8.98 12.62 3.21
N ILE A 135 9.86 11.88 3.90
CA ILE A 135 9.63 10.49 4.29
C ILE A 135 9.07 10.45 5.71
N SER A 136 8.02 9.68 5.92
CA SER A 136 7.53 9.31 7.25
C SER A 136 7.72 7.82 7.50
N TYR A 137 8.12 7.47 8.70
CA TYR A 137 8.25 6.09 9.16
C TYR A 137 7.74 5.96 10.58
N GLN A 138 7.34 4.75 10.94
CA GLN A 138 6.83 4.45 12.26
C GLN A 138 7.10 2.98 12.59
N SER A 139 7.04 2.65 13.87
CA SER A 139 7.00 1.27 14.32
C SER A 139 5.53 0.77 14.30
N PRO A 140 5.26 -0.48 13.88
CA PRO A 140 3.95 -1.09 14.06
C PRO A 140 3.56 -1.13 15.53
N TRP A 141 2.27 -0.97 15.81
CA TRP A 141 1.73 -1.09 17.16
C TRP A 141 2.21 -2.42 17.80
N ASN A 142 2.78 -2.32 19.00
CA ASN A 142 3.32 -3.43 19.81
C ASN A 142 4.67 -4.04 19.37
N ILE A 143 5.39 -3.44 18.41
CA ILE A 143 6.72 -3.91 18.02
C ILE A 143 7.75 -2.78 18.14
N LYS A 144 8.27 -2.56 19.35
CA LYS A 144 9.05 -1.37 19.74
C LYS A 144 10.28 -1.07 18.87
N ASP A 145 10.80 -2.08 18.15
CA ASP A 145 12.12 -2.04 17.51
C ASP A 145 12.10 -2.26 15.99
N HIS A 146 10.91 -2.40 15.41
CA HIS A 146 10.77 -2.60 13.97
C HIS A 146 10.17 -1.36 13.34
N TYR A 147 10.92 -0.68 12.48
CA TYR A 147 10.44 0.51 11.78
C TYR A 147 10.20 0.19 10.30
N LYS A 148 9.16 0.81 9.74
CA LYS A 148 8.84 0.76 8.32
C LYS A 148 8.48 2.16 7.81
N ILE A 149 8.87 2.45 6.57
CA ILE A 149 8.44 3.66 5.88
C ILE A 149 6.94 3.54 5.61
N SER A 150 6.17 4.47 6.17
CA SER A 150 4.72 4.54 5.98
C SER A 150 4.32 5.51 4.87
N SER A 151 5.17 6.50 4.54
CA SER A 151 4.94 7.32 3.35
C SER A 151 6.21 7.96 2.79
N ILE A 152 6.24 8.15 1.47
CA ILE A 152 7.20 9.01 0.76
C ILE A 152 6.39 10.03 -0.03
N ARG A 153 6.64 11.32 0.21
CA ARG A 153 5.97 12.44 -0.47
C ARG A 153 6.94 13.22 -1.33
N GLY A 154 6.45 14.15 -2.14
CA GLY A 154 7.28 15.07 -2.93
C GLY A 154 8.08 14.42 -4.07
N TYR A 155 7.74 13.19 -4.45
CA TYR A 155 8.32 12.50 -5.60
C TYR A 155 7.66 12.95 -6.91
N THR A 156 8.36 12.74 -8.03
CA THR A 156 7.81 12.92 -9.38
C THR A 156 6.70 11.90 -9.62
N LYS A 157 5.45 12.37 -9.74
CA LYS A 157 4.29 11.49 -9.88
C LYS A 157 4.30 10.77 -11.22
N GLU A 158 3.92 9.50 -11.20
CA GLU A 158 3.58 8.73 -12.39
C GLU A 158 2.45 9.43 -13.16
N ILE A 159 2.58 9.50 -14.48
CA ILE A 159 1.58 10.07 -15.38
C ILE A 159 0.75 8.92 -15.94
N PHE A 160 -0.56 8.99 -15.74
CA PHE A 160 -1.49 8.00 -16.26
C PHE A 160 -2.25 8.56 -17.46
N GLU A 161 -2.70 7.65 -18.33
CA GLU A 161 -3.70 7.97 -19.34
C GLU A 161 -4.95 8.57 -18.69
N VAL A 162 -5.51 9.58 -19.34
CA VAL A 162 -6.72 10.26 -18.90
C VAL A 162 -7.86 9.79 -19.78
N PHE A 163 -8.98 9.46 -19.14
CA PHE A 163 -10.22 9.04 -19.80
C PHE A 163 -11.24 10.20 -19.75
N PRO A 164 -11.14 11.22 -20.64
CA PRO A 164 -11.81 12.51 -20.46
C PRO A 164 -13.34 12.46 -20.55
N LYS A 165 -13.92 11.35 -21.04
CA LYS A 165 -15.38 11.22 -21.25
C LYS A 165 -16.07 10.37 -20.19
N GLY A 166 -15.36 9.90 -19.16
CA GLY A 166 -15.89 8.92 -18.22
C GLY A 166 -16.25 7.60 -18.91
N TRP A 167 -17.18 6.83 -18.33
CA TRP A 167 -17.67 5.58 -18.92
C TRP A 167 -18.88 5.88 -19.81
N VAL A 168 -18.72 5.73 -21.13
CA VAL A 168 -19.79 5.93 -22.11
C VAL A 168 -20.44 4.59 -22.49
N PHE A 169 -21.76 4.53 -22.45
CA PHE A 169 -22.55 3.41 -22.97
C PHE A 169 -23.75 3.92 -23.76
N LYS A 170 -23.99 3.36 -24.95
CA LYS A 170 -25.04 3.80 -25.88
C LYS A 170 -25.10 5.34 -26.03
N ASN A 171 -23.93 5.95 -26.26
CA ASN A 171 -23.74 7.40 -26.43
C ASN A 171 -24.09 8.30 -25.23
N ASN A 172 -24.32 7.74 -24.04
CA ASN A 172 -24.53 8.50 -22.82
C ASN A 172 -23.40 8.22 -21.82
N ILE A 173 -23.04 9.23 -21.04
CA ILE A 173 -22.08 9.08 -19.94
C ILE A 173 -22.85 8.44 -18.78
N LEU A 174 -22.34 7.34 -18.24
CA LEU A 174 -22.96 6.70 -17.09
C LEU A 174 -22.88 7.62 -15.87
N SER A 175 -23.99 7.76 -15.16
CA SER A 175 -24.05 8.50 -13.90
C SER A 175 -23.21 7.78 -12.82
N PRO A 176 -22.58 8.51 -11.89
CA PRO A 176 -21.98 7.90 -10.69
C PRO A 176 -22.94 7.01 -9.87
N GLN A 177 -24.26 7.17 -10.04
CA GLN A 177 -25.27 6.32 -9.40
C GLN A 177 -25.32 4.90 -9.98
N CYS A 178 -24.81 4.70 -11.19
CA CYS A 178 -24.75 3.38 -11.83
C CYS A 178 -23.76 2.40 -11.17
N PHE A 179 -22.96 2.87 -10.21
CA PHE A 179 -21.88 2.08 -9.61
C PHE A 179 -22.22 1.74 -8.15
N PRO A 180 -22.96 0.63 -7.92
CA PRO A 180 -23.21 0.15 -6.56
C PRO A 180 -21.88 -0.20 -5.90
N ARG A 181 -21.72 0.21 -4.64
CA ARG A 181 -20.45 0.09 -3.90
C ARG A 181 -20.71 -0.18 -2.43
N LYS A 182 -19.72 -0.77 -1.77
CA LYS A 182 -19.74 -0.91 -0.32
C LYS A 182 -19.73 0.46 0.35
N TRP A 183 -20.59 0.64 1.34
CA TRP A 183 -20.60 1.84 2.17
C TRP A 183 -19.45 1.81 3.17
N MET A 184 -19.13 2.96 3.77
CA MET A 184 -18.07 3.03 4.78
C MET A 184 -18.38 2.12 5.99
N SER A 185 -19.66 2.01 6.39
CA SER A 185 -20.09 1.09 7.44
C SER A 185 -20.10 -0.38 7.01
N SER A 186 -20.05 -0.66 5.71
CA SER A 186 -20.23 -1.99 5.10
C SER A 186 -21.61 -2.62 5.27
N ASP A 187 -22.53 -2.02 6.04
CA ASP A 187 -23.87 -2.57 6.34
C ASP A 187 -24.62 -3.03 5.09
N ASN A 188 -24.50 -2.29 3.98
CA ASN A 188 -25.18 -2.64 2.74
C ASN A 188 -24.70 -3.98 2.15
N PHE A 189 -23.39 -4.26 2.24
CA PHE A 189 -22.83 -5.55 1.82
C PHE A 189 -23.11 -6.64 2.87
N GLU A 190 -23.13 -6.32 4.16
CA GLU A 190 -23.52 -7.26 5.20
C GLU A 190 -24.95 -7.76 5.00
N ALA A 191 -25.89 -6.87 4.71
CA ALA A 191 -27.28 -7.23 4.40
C ALA A 191 -27.40 -8.15 3.16
N ILE A 192 -26.56 -7.92 2.14
CA ILE A 192 -26.49 -8.80 0.96
C ILE A 192 -25.89 -10.16 1.32
N ALA A 193 -24.81 -10.17 2.09
CA ALA A 193 -24.15 -11.40 2.54
C ALA A 193 -25.11 -12.26 3.36
N ASP A 194 -25.85 -11.67 4.30
CA ASP A 194 -26.85 -12.36 5.11
C ASP A 194 -27.97 -12.95 4.24
N HIS A 195 -28.50 -12.17 3.29
CA HIS A 195 -29.57 -12.63 2.40
C HIS A 195 -29.19 -13.86 1.57
N PHE A 196 -27.96 -13.90 1.05
CA PHE A 196 -27.43 -15.02 0.28
C PHE A 196 -26.65 -16.04 1.12
N SER A 197 -26.66 -15.90 2.46
CA SER A 197 -25.92 -16.77 3.40
C SER A 197 -24.42 -16.90 3.11
N ILE A 198 -23.78 -15.81 2.68
CA ILE A 198 -22.35 -15.73 2.37
C ILE A 198 -21.55 -15.53 3.66
N LYS A 199 -20.74 -16.53 4.02
CA LYS A 199 -19.85 -16.48 5.21
C LYS A 199 -18.40 -16.14 4.89
N ASP A 200 -18.03 -16.17 3.61
CA ASP A 200 -16.67 -15.93 3.17
C ASP A 200 -16.40 -14.42 3.09
N ASN A 201 -15.49 -13.93 3.94
CA ASN A 201 -15.08 -12.53 4.02
C ASN A 201 -14.47 -12.00 2.70
N THR A 202 -14.05 -12.88 1.80
CA THR A 202 -13.60 -12.51 0.46
C THR A 202 -14.66 -11.72 -0.30
N PHE A 203 -15.96 -11.94 -0.04
CA PHE A 203 -17.07 -11.21 -0.64
C PHE A 203 -16.95 -9.68 -0.53
N TYR A 204 -16.47 -9.17 0.62
CA TYR A 204 -16.38 -7.73 0.86
C TYR A 204 -15.31 -7.01 0.02
N THR A 205 -14.44 -7.77 -0.64
CA THR A 205 -13.38 -7.23 -1.51
C THR A 205 -13.41 -7.81 -2.92
N GLN A 206 -14.06 -8.96 -3.13
CA GLN A 206 -14.16 -9.63 -4.42
C GLN A 206 -15.59 -10.20 -4.61
N PRO A 207 -16.63 -9.33 -4.59
CA PRO A 207 -18.02 -9.78 -4.72
C PRO A 207 -18.28 -10.47 -6.06
N GLY A 208 -17.48 -10.18 -7.10
CA GLY A 208 -17.56 -10.83 -8.40
C GLY A 208 -17.56 -12.36 -8.36
N LEU A 209 -16.77 -12.95 -7.44
CA LEU A 209 -16.61 -14.40 -7.30
C LEU A 209 -17.91 -15.10 -6.86
N PHE A 210 -18.87 -14.34 -6.33
CA PHE A 210 -20.12 -14.83 -5.76
C PHE A 210 -21.30 -14.68 -6.73
N TYR A 211 -21.12 -14.04 -7.88
CA TYR A 211 -22.15 -13.90 -8.91
C TYR A 211 -22.38 -15.19 -9.67
N GLY A 212 -23.64 -15.56 -9.88
CA GLY A 212 -24.07 -16.86 -10.38
C GLY A 212 -24.08 -17.97 -9.32
N LYS A 213 -23.31 -17.82 -8.23
CA LYS A 213 -23.33 -18.70 -7.05
C LYS A 213 -22.61 -18.07 -5.84
N PRO A 214 -23.28 -17.83 -4.69
CA PRO A 214 -24.70 -18.03 -4.42
C PRO A 214 -25.59 -16.87 -4.90
N ILE A 215 -25.03 -15.76 -5.38
CA ILE A 215 -25.81 -14.60 -5.84
C ILE A 215 -26.33 -14.89 -7.24
N ASP A 216 -27.52 -15.48 -7.32
CA ASP A 216 -28.20 -15.84 -8.57
C ASP A 216 -29.26 -14.81 -9.01
N LYS A 217 -29.57 -13.85 -8.14
CA LYS A 217 -30.54 -12.78 -8.36
C LYS A 217 -29.96 -11.42 -8.03
N PHE A 218 -30.32 -10.44 -8.85
CA PHE A 218 -29.79 -9.07 -8.78
C PHE A 218 -30.86 -8.02 -8.42
N SER A 219 -32.05 -8.49 -7.99
CA SER A 219 -33.09 -7.63 -7.43
C SER A 219 -32.62 -6.98 -6.11
N PRO A 220 -33.11 -5.77 -5.78
CA PRO A 220 -32.81 -5.15 -4.49
C PRO A 220 -33.15 -6.06 -3.30
N VAL A 221 -32.29 -6.07 -2.30
CA VAL A 221 -32.41 -6.88 -1.08
C VAL A 221 -32.89 -6.01 0.07
N PRO A 222 -33.83 -6.45 0.93
CA PRO A 222 -34.23 -5.67 2.11
C PRO A 222 -33.05 -5.38 3.04
N ALA A 223 -32.94 -4.14 3.51
CA ALA A 223 -31.91 -3.78 4.49
C ALA A 223 -32.18 -4.45 5.85
N THR A 224 -31.12 -4.82 6.56
CA THR A 224 -31.21 -5.49 7.88
C THR A 224 -31.70 -4.54 8.98
N TRP A 225 -31.44 -3.23 8.84
CA TRP A 225 -31.84 -2.19 9.80
C TRP A 225 -33.24 -1.62 9.53
N ASN A 226 -33.77 -1.76 8.31
CA ASN A 226 -35.12 -1.28 7.95
C ASN A 226 -35.66 -2.05 6.74
N LYS A 227 -36.68 -2.90 6.96
CA LYS A 227 -37.27 -3.74 5.90
C LYS A 227 -37.97 -2.95 4.79
N SER A 228 -38.32 -1.68 5.03
CA SER A 228 -38.89 -0.79 4.00
C SER A 228 -37.83 -0.18 3.10
N GLN A 229 -36.55 -0.32 3.44
CA GLN A 229 -35.41 0.09 2.62
C GLN A 229 -34.81 -1.13 1.94
N THR A 230 -34.19 -0.91 0.77
CA THR A 230 -33.49 -1.96 0.04
C THR A 230 -32.07 -1.52 -0.32
N VAL A 231 -31.18 -2.49 -0.45
CA VAL A 231 -29.79 -2.33 -0.89
C VAL A 231 -29.59 -3.11 -2.18
N LYS A 232 -28.67 -2.64 -3.03
CA LYS A 232 -28.40 -3.22 -4.34
C LYS A 232 -26.94 -3.63 -4.47
N ILE A 233 -26.71 -4.84 -4.99
CA ILE A 233 -25.38 -5.33 -5.38
C ILE A 233 -25.08 -5.10 -6.87
N ALA A 234 -26.12 -4.77 -7.64
CA ALA A 234 -26.10 -4.57 -9.07
C ALA A 234 -27.00 -3.38 -9.42
N GLU A 235 -26.66 -2.64 -10.47
CA GLU A 235 -27.59 -1.65 -11.02
C GLU A 235 -27.99 -2.00 -12.45
N ASP A 236 -29.28 -1.84 -12.74
CA ASP A 236 -29.78 -1.82 -14.11
C ASP A 236 -29.30 -0.52 -14.76
N VAL A 237 -28.45 -0.69 -15.77
CA VAL A 237 -27.79 0.40 -16.46
C VAL A 237 -28.79 1.29 -17.15
N MET A 238 -29.84 0.72 -17.74
CA MET A 238 -30.85 1.50 -18.43
C MET A 238 -31.64 2.39 -17.45
N SER A 239 -31.81 1.94 -16.20
CA SER A 239 -32.50 2.68 -15.14
C SER A 239 -31.63 3.78 -14.50
N CYS A 240 -30.31 3.57 -14.36
CA CYS A 240 -29.41 4.54 -13.71
C CYS A 240 -28.79 5.56 -14.69
N MET A 241 -28.95 5.34 -16.00
CA MET A 241 -28.63 6.32 -17.03
C MET A 241 -29.56 7.53 -16.93
N LYS A 242 -29.14 8.56 -16.19
CA LYS A 242 -29.82 9.86 -16.15
C LYS A 242 -29.55 10.66 -17.44
N SER A 243 -30.38 11.67 -17.70
CA SER A 243 -30.04 12.70 -18.70
C SER A 243 -28.67 13.30 -18.37
N ASN A 244 -27.87 13.59 -19.40
CA ASN A 244 -26.56 14.23 -19.24
C ASN A 244 -26.66 15.61 -18.54
N ASP A 245 -27.84 16.21 -18.47
CA ASP A 245 -28.07 17.54 -17.89
C ASP A 245 -27.73 17.64 -16.39
N ASP A 246 -27.76 16.52 -15.65
CA ASP A 246 -27.45 16.46 -14.22
C ASP A 246 -26.00 16.03 -13.91
N ILE A 247 -25.20 15.80 -14.96
CA ILE A 247 -23.84 15.28 -14.86
C ILE A 247 -22.84 16.38 -15.22
N SER A 248 -21.80 16.52 -14.39
CA SER A 248 -20.64 17.37 -14.69
C SER A 248 -19.41 16.52 -14.96
N VAL A 249 -18.60 16.90 -15.95
CA VAL A 249 -17.34 16.22 -16.29
C VAL A 249 -16.22 17.24 -16.30
N ASN A 250 -15.14 16.98 -15.55
CA ASN A 250 -13.97 17.87 -15.55
C ASN A 250 -12.93 17.45 -16.60
N GLU A 251 -11.89 18.28 -16.78
CA GLU A 251 -10.79 18.05 -17.72
C GLU A 251 -10.03 16.72 -17.51
N LYS A 252 -10.11 16.14 -16.31
CA LYS A 252 -9.48 14.86 -15.96
C LYS A 252 -10.43 13.68 -16.16
N GLY A 253 -11.63 13.90 -16.70
CA GLY A 253 -12.64 12.88 -16.90
C GLY A 253 -13.34 12.41 -15.62
N ALA A 254 -13.24 13.18 -14.52
CA ALA A 254 -14.03 12.89 -13.34
C ALA A 254 -15.48 13.33 -13.58
N VAL A 255 -16.40 12.40 -13.40
CA VAL A 255 -17.84 12.56 -13.64
C VAL A 255 -18.53 12.70 -12.29
N THR A 256 -19.34 13.73 -12.10
CA THR A 256 -19.95 14.07 -10.81
C THR A 256 -21.45 14.36 -10.95
N THR A 257 -22.25 13.87 -10.00
CA THR A 257 -23.68 14.11 -9.88
C THR A 257 -24.06 14.32 -8.41
N LYS A 258 -25.19 14.96 -8.15
CA LYS A 258 -25.82 14.96 -6.82
C LYS A 258 -26.79 13.77 -6.71
N SER A 259 -26.79 13.07 -5.58
CA SER A 259 -27.82 12.07 -5.25
C SER A 259 -29.08 12.74 -4.71
N GLU A 260 -30.19 12.00 -4.67
CA GLU A 260 -31.45 12.47 -4.09
C GLU A 260 -31.30 12.81 -2.60
N ASP A 261 -30.50 12.02 -1.88
CA ASP A 261 -30.15 12.26 -0.46
C ASP A 261 -29.15 13.42 -0.27
N GLY A 262 -28.78 14.12 -1.35
CA GLY A 262 -27.93 15.31 -1.31
C GLY A 262 -26.43 15.04 -1.30
N LEU A 263 -25.99 13.78 -1.39
CA LEU A 263 -24.57 13.42 -1.50
C LEU A 263 -24.01 13.83 -2.85
N ILE A 264 -22.78 14.32 -2.88
CA ILE A 264 -22.05 14.52 -4.13
C ILE A 264 -21.34 13.21 -4.46
N LEU A 265 -21.71 12.60 -5.57
CA LEU A 265 -21.13 11.34 -6.06
C LEU A 265 -20.23 11.62 -7.23
N THR A 266 -19.07 10.97 -7.27
CA THR A 266 -18.12 11.14 -8.36
C THR A 266 -17.44 9.82 -8.73
N TYR A 267 -17.08 9.65 -9.99
CA TYR A 267 -16.14 8.61 -10.40
C TYR A 267 -15.16 9.10 -11.46
N GLN A 268 -14.06 8.36 -11.62
CA GLN A 268 -13.10 8.54 -12.70
C GLN A 268 -12.67 7.16 -13.20
N VAL A 269 -12.68 6.97 -14.53
CA VAL A 269 -12.09 5.78 -15.16
C VAL A 269 -10.57 5.88 -15.05
N LEU A 270 -9.94 4.84 -14.49
CA LEU A 270 -8.50 4.79 -14.28
C LEU A 270 -7.77 3.91 -15.29
N ALA A 271 -8.43 2.87 -15.78
CA ALA A 271 -7.93 1.92 -16.77
C ALA A 271 -9.08 1.07 -17.35
N ASP A 272 -8.89 0.59 -18.58
CA ASP A 272 -9.70 -0.49 -19.15
C ASP A 272 -9.25 -1.85 -18.59
N ILE A 273 -10.20 -2.74 -18.34
CA ILE A 273 -9.94 -4.11 -17.90
C ILE A 273 -10.30 -5.05 -19.05
N PRO A 274 -9.35 -5.91 -19.50
CA PRO A 274 -9.67 -6.93 -20.49
C PRO A 274 -10.86 -7.78 -20.04
N VAL A 275 -11.80 -8.02 -20.96
CA VAL A 275 -13.02 -8.78 -20.67
C VAL A 275 -12.70 -10.17 -20.09
N ASP A 276 -11.61 -10.80 -20.53
CA ASP A 276 -11.19 -12.10 -20.00
C ASP A 276 -10.71 -12.03 -18.53
N HIS A 277 -10.12 -10.90 -18.10
CA HIS A 277 -9.83 -10.68 -16.69
C HIS A 277 -11.12 -10.48 -15.88
N ALA A 278 -12.10 -9.74 -16.42
CA ALA A 278 -13.40 -9.58 -15.77
C ALA A 278 -14.12 -10.92 -15.60
N LYS A 279 -14.04 -11.82 -16.59
CA LYS A 279 -14.58 -13.20 -16.49
C LYS A 279 -13.94 -14.00 -15.36
N VAL A 280 -12.63 -13.88 -15.13
CA VAL A 280 -11.96 -14.52 -13.98
C VAL A 280 -12.51 -13.98 -12.66
N LEU A 281 -12.75 -12.67 -12.59
CA LEU A 281 -13.34 -12.03 -11.41
C LEU A 281 -14.82 -12.35 -11.23
N SER A 282 -15.51 -12.87 -12.24
CA SER A 282 -16.92 -13.28 -12.21
C SER A 282 -17.11 -14.72 -12.68
N ILE A 283 -16.24 -15.63 -12.26
CA ILE A 283 -16.09 -16.97 -12.87
C ILE A 283 -17.36 -17.82 -12.87
N ASN A 284 -18.24 -17.61 -11.90
CA ASN A 284 -19.49 -18.35 -11.75
C ASN A 284 -20.66 -17.70 -12.51
N LEU A 285 -20.49 -16.48 -13.03
CA LEU A 285 -21.52 -15.74 -13.74
C LEU A 285 -21.55 -16.12 -15.21
N GLN A 286 -22.56 -16.90 -15.60
CA GLN A 286 -22.77 -17.32 -16.99
C GLN A 286 -23.44 -16.24 -17.83
N ARG A 287 -22.87 -15.04 -17.86
CA ARG A 287 -23.34 -13.88 -18.63
C ARG A 287 -22.19 -13.27 -19.42
N GLU A 288 -22.53 -12.64 -20.54
CA GLU A 288 -21.57 -11.93 -21.37
C GLU A 288 -21.15 -10.63 -20.67
N CYS A 289 -19.86 -10.51 -20.35
CA CYS A 289 -19.25 -9.24 -19.96
C CYS A 289 -18.91 -8.47 -21.23
N MET A 290 -19.52 -7.30 -21.42
CA MET A 290 -19.31 -6.47 -22.61
C MET A 290 -18.11 -5.56 -22.47
N LEU A 291 -17.97 -4.94 -21.30
CA LEU A 291 -16.93 -3.95 -20.98
C LEU A 291 -16.60 -4.06 -19.49
N SER A 292 -15.36 -3.72 -19.14
CA SER A 292 -14.94 -3.63 -17.75
C SER A 292 -13.89 -2.55 -17.59
N HIS A 293 -13.96 -1.82 -16.47
CA HIS A 293 -13.02 -0.76 -16.15
C HIS A 293 -12.66 -0.77 -14.66
N LEU A 294 -11.45 -0.28 -14.37
CA LEU A 294 -11.05 0.12 -13.04
C LEU A 294 -11.49 1.56 -12.82
N LEU A 295 -12.25 1.81 -11.76
CA LEU A 295 -12.77 3.11 -11.39
C LEU A 295 -12.23 3.56 -10.04
N LYS A 296 -12.00 4.87 -9.91
CA LYS A 296 -11.94 5.58 -8.64
C LYS A 296 -13.31 6.17 -8.38
N ILE A 297 -13.91 5.86 -7.23
CA ILE A 297 -15.25 6.33 -6.87
C ILE A 297 -15.18 7.11 -5.57
N GLY A 298 -15.84 8.26 -5.55
CA GLY A 298 -15.92 9.16 -4.41
C GLY A 298 -17.36 9.46 -4.00
N SER A 299 -17.56 9.68 -2.71
CA SER A 299 -18.78 10.28 -2.19
C SER A 299 -18.45 11.32 -1.13
N ASP A 300 -19.07 12.48 -1.21
CA ASP A 300 -18.96 13.58 -0.26
C ASP A 300 -20.36 13.92 0.30
N GLY A 301 -20.52 13.76 1.61
CA GLY A 301 -21.73 14.17 2.33
C GLY A 301 -21.67 15.59 2.87
N GLY A 302 -20.59 16.32 2.60
CA GLY A 302 -20.26 17.62 3.17
C GLY A 302 -19.38 17.53 4.42
N GLY A 303 -19.07 18.70 4.99
CA GLY A 303 -18.22 18.82 6.18
C GLY A 303 -16.71 18.87 5.86
N SER A 304 -15.88 18.73 6.89
CA SER A 304 -14.42 18.90 6.77
C SER A 304 -13.66 17.65 6.30
N MET A 305 -14.32 16.48 6.25
CA MET A 305 -13.68 15.23 5.81
C MET A 305 -13.57 15.14 4.28
N GLY A 306 -14.44 15.81 3.54
CA GLY A 306 -14.51 15.77 2.08
C GLY A 306 -14.85 14.36 1.54
N TYR A 307 -14.39 14.07 0.33
CA TYR A 307 -14.66 12.81 -0.36
C TYR A 307 -14.05 11.60 0.37
N SER A 308 -14.89 10.60 0.63
CA SER A 308 -14.45 9.22 0.87
C SER A 308 -14.22 8.53 -0.48
N TRP A 309 -13.03 7.96 -0.68
CA TRP A 309 -12.62 7.33 -1.93
C TRP A 309 -12.52 5.81 -1.81
N SER A 310 -12.94 5.11 -2.85
CA SER A 310 -12.73 3.67 -3.04
C SER A 310 -12.33 3.37 -4.49
N TYR A 311 -11.73 2.21 -4.72
CA TYR A 311 -11.20 1.81 -6.02
C TYR A 311 -11.74 0.45 -6.38
N TRP A 312 -12.37 0.34 -7.54
CA TRP A 312 -13.17 -0.82 -7.88
C TRP A 312 -13.04 -1.20 -9.35
N ILE A 313 -12.91 -2.48 -9.64
CA ILE A 313 -13.21 -3.00 -10.98
C ILE A 313 -14.71 -3.24 -11.07
N TYR A 314 -15.31 -2.75 -12.14
CA TYR A 314 -16.70 -3.01 -12.51
C TYR A 314 -16.78 -3.71 -13.86
N GLY A 315 -17.80 -4.54 -14.05
CA GLY A 315 -18.15 -5.11 -15.35
C GLY A 315 -19.58 -4.74 -15.75
N LEU A 316 -19.75 -4.44 -17.03
CA LEU A 316 -21.05 -4.28 -17.69
C LEU A 316 -21.45 -5.63 -18.29
N PHE A 317 -22.53 -6.23 -17.78
CA PHE A 317 -22.98 -7.55 -18.20
C PHE A 317 -24.32 -7.50 -18.91
N LYS A 318 -24.45 -8.30 -19.97
CA LYS A 318 -25.70 -8.46 -20.71
C LYS A 318 -26.47 -9.67 -20.18
N PHE A 319 -27.71 -9.43 -19.74
CA PHE A 319 -28.61 -10.46 -19.20
C PHE A 319 -29.71 -10.85 -20.18
N GLY A 320 -30.11 -9.93 -21.05
CA GLY A 320 -31.12 -10.11 -22.09
C GLY A 320 -30.84 -9.23 -23.31
N ALA A 321 -31.81 -9.08 -24.21
CA ALA A 321 -31.64 -8.24 -25.41
C ALA A 321 -31.38 -6.77 -25.05
N GLU A 322 -32.11 -6.24 -24.07
CA GLU A 322 -32.02 -4.85 -23.61
C GLU A 322 -31.76 -4.71 -22.10
N GLU A 323 -31.41 -5.81 -21.44
CA GLU A 323 -31.16 -5.87 -19.99
C GLU A 323 -29.66 -5.91 -19.72
N TYR A 324 -29.14 -4.85 -19.09
CA TYR A 324 -27.73 -4.65 -18.83
C TYR A 324 -27.51 -4.30 -17.36
N TYR A 325 -26.61 -5.02 -16.69
CA TYR A 325 -26.29 -4.79 -15.30
C TYR A 325 -24.85 -4.34 -15.11
N MET A 326 -24.67 -3.32 -14.26
CA MET A 326 -23.39 -2.90 -13.75
C MET A 326 -23.09 -3.66 -12.46
N LEU A 327 -22.00 -4.42 -12.44
CA LEU A 327 -21.60 -5.27 -11.32
C LEU A 327 -20.22 -4.88 -10.77
N PRO A 328 -20.08 -4.62 -9.46
CA PRO A 328 -18.77 -4.47 -8.83
C PRO A 328 -18.09 -5.84 -8.77
N LEU A 329 -16.87 -5.95 -9.27
CA LEU A 329 -16.16 -7.23 -9.32
C LEU A 329 -15.12 -7.36 -8.20
N ARG A 330 -14.38 -6.27 -7.95
CA ARG A 330 -13.28 -6.25 -6.96
C ARG A 330 -13.01 -4.86 -6.43
N GLU A 331 -12.81 -4.75 -5.12
CA GLU A 331 -12.36 -3.54 -4.42
C GLU A 331 -10.86 -3.59 -4.15
N PHE A 332 -10.22 -2.41 -4.13
CA PHE A 332 -8.84 -2.23 -3.70
C PHE A 332 -8.76 -1.17 -2.59
N SER A 333 -7.88 -1.40 -1.63
CA SER A 333 -7.68 -0.49 -0.50
C SER A 333 -6.97 0.82 -0.87
N SER A 334 -6.41 0.94 -2.08
CA SER A 334 -5.73 2.15 -2.56
C SER A 334 -5.60 2.17 -4.08
N GLU A 335 -5.40 3.37 -4.64
CA GLU A 335 -5.16 3.55 -6.08
C GLU A 335 -3.93 2.77 -6.54
N ASN A 336 -2.84 2.77 -5.76
CA ASN A 336 -1.62 2.04 -6.11
C ASN A 336 -1.85 0.54 -6.22
N LYS A 337 -2.61 -0.07 -5.29
CA LYS A 337 -2.91 -1.50 -5.36
C LYS A 337 -3.83 -1.82 -6.53
N ALA A 338 -4.76 -0.93 -6.85
CA ALA A 338 -5.63 -1.06 -8.00
C ALA A 338 -4.84 -1.00 -9.32
N ARG A 339 -3.92 -0.04 -9.43
CA ARG A 339 -3.07 0.15 -10.61
C ARG A 339 -1.94 -0.85 -10.76
N GLU A 340 -1.55 -1.53 -9.68
CA GLU A 340 -0.58 -2.64 -9.73
C GLU A 340 -1.25 -3.95 -10.19
N TYR A 341 -2.57 -4.04 -10.05
CA TYR A 341 -3.34 -5.22 -10.45
C TYR A 341 -3.61 -5.27 -11.97
N VAL A 342 -3.68 -4.10 -12.60
CA VAL A 342 -3.85 -3.92 -14.05
C VAL A 342 -2.49 -3.82 -14.71
#